data_AF-R6RAA1-F1
#
_entry.id   AF-R6RAA1-F1
#
_cell.length_a   1.000
_cell.length_b   1.000
_cell.length_c   1.000
_cell.angle_alpha   90.00
_cell.angle_beta   90.00
_cell.angle_gamma   90.00
#
_symmetry.space_group_name_H-M   'P 1'
#
loop_
_entity.id
_entity.type
_entity.pdbx_description
1 polymer ?
#
loop_
_entity_poly.entity_id
_entity_poly.type
_entity_poly.pdbx_seq_one_letter_code
_entity_poly.pdbx_strand_id
1 'polypeptide(L)'
;MNEYYSFSKIYFMAKITFKNEFTNEEIKKWLKSFIKRFFTSQFKRSCMPDGVKVTSVSLSPRGDLRLPSDISYQGYLDEIDSLD
;
A
#
# COMPACT_ATOMS: atom_id res chain seq x y z
N MET A 1 10.17 -17.28 -3.60
CA MET A 1 9.57 -16.98 -2.28
C MET A 1 8.74 -15.72 -2.49
N ASN A 2 7.41 -15.80 -2.50
CA ASN A 2 6.55 -14.64 -2.82
C ASN A 2 6.49 -13.71 -1.59
N GLU A 3 7.30 -12.65 -1.59
CA GLU A 3 7.42 -11.67 -0.51
C GLU A 3 6.32 -10.59 -0.52
N TYR A 4 5.07 -10.98 -0.78
CA TYR A 4 3.94 -10.05 -0.72
C TYR A 4 3.18 -10.22 0.60
N TYR A 5 3.08 -9.15 1.37
CA TYR A 5 2.31 -9.14 2.62
C TYR A 5 0.87 -8.69 2.38
N SER A 6 -0.08 -9.33 3.05
CA SER A 6 -1.46 -8.84 3.12
C SER A 6 -1.53 -7.55 3.94
N PHE A 7 -2.57 -6.74 3.70
CA PHE A 7 -2.79 -5.52 4.47
C PHE A 7 -3.07 -5.82 5.94
N SER A 8 -3.75 -6.93 6.25
CA SER A 8 -3.88 -7.44 7.63
C SER A 8 -2.53 -7.65 8.32
N LYS A 9 -1.57 -8.27 7.61
CA LYS A 9 -0.22 -8.51 8.17
C LYS A 9 0.56 -7.21 8.36
N ILE A 10 0.45 -6.26 7.42
CA ILE A 10 1.06 -4.94 7.55
C ILE A 10 0.50 -4.20 8.77
N TYR A 11 -0.83 -4.22 8.96
CA TYR A 11 -1.49 -3.62 10.13
C TYR A 11 -0.99 -4.22 11.44
N PHE A 12 -0.92 -5.56 11.52
CA PHE A 12 -0.39 -6.26 12.69
C PHE A 12 1.06 -5.87 13.01
N MET A 13 1.94 -5.84 12.00
CA MET A 13 3.33 -5.45 12.19
C MET A 13 3.46 -3.99 12.62
N ALA A 14 2.67 -3.08 12.02
CA ALA A 14 2.67 -1.67 12.39
C ALA A 14 2.24 -1.46 13.85
N LYS A 15 1.23 -2.19 14.35
CA LYS A 15 0.80 -2.13 15.76
C LYS A 15 1.93 -2.51 16.73
N ILE A 16 2.73 -3.50 16.37
CA ILE A 16 3.87 -3.93 17.20
C ILE A 16 4.98 -2.89 17.17
N THR A 17 5.37 -2.46 15.97
CA THR A 17 6.48 -1.51 15.78
C THR A 17 6.20 -0.16 16.43
N PHE A 18 4.97 0.34 16.30
CA PHE A 18 4.60 1.68 16.71
C PHE A 18 3.75 1.76 17.99
N LYS A 19 3.73 0.67 18.78
CA LYS A 19 2.86 0.51 19.97
C LYS A 19 2.87 1.69 20.94
N ASN A 20 4.01 2.35 21.09
CA ASN A 20 4.21 3.44 22.06
C ASN A 20 4.12 4.84 21.44
N GLU A 21 3.94 4.93 20.12
CA GLU A 21 3.96 6.19 19.36
C GLU A 21 2.58 6.53 18.78
N PHE A 22 1.84 5.50 18.32
CA PHE A 22 0.54 5.69 17.68
C PHE A 22 -0.50 4.72 18.22
N THR A 23 -1.73 5.19 18.29
CA THR A 23 -2.89 4.35 18.60
C THR A 23 -3.22 3.42 17.43
N ASN A 24 -3.88 2.30 17.71
CA ASN A 24 -4.34 1.37 16.67
C ASN A 24 -5.23 2.08 15.63
N GLU A 25 -6.09 3.00 16.07
CA GLU A 25 -6.97 3.78 15.21
C GLU A 25 -6.20 4.69 14.25
N GLU A 26 -5.13 5.34 14.71
CA GLU A 26 -4.26 6.16 13.86
C GLU A 26 -3.55 5.32 12.81
N ILE A 27 -3.01 4.17 13.20
CA ILE A 27 -2.37 3.23 12.27
C ILE A 27 -3.38 2.77 11.22
N LYS A 28 -4.59 2.38 11.64
CA LYS A 28 -5.67 1.95 10.75
C LYS A 28 -6.09 3.08 9.79
N LYS A 29 -6.23 4.31 10.29
CA LYS A 29 -6.55 5.50 9.49
C LYS A 29 -5.51 5.76 8.40
N TRP A 30 -4.21 5.73 8.75
CA TRP A 30 -3.15 5.98 7.78
C TRP A 30 -2.98 4.84 6.79
N LEU A 31 -3.18 3.60 7.21
CA LEU A 31 -3.18 2.45 6.30
C LEU A 31 -4.30 2.56 5.25
N LYS A 32 -5.53 2.91 5.67
CA LYS A 32 -6.63 3.18 4.73
C LYS A 32 -6.31 4.33 3.77
N SER A 33 -5.70 5.40 4.28
CA SER A 33 -5.26 6.53 3.45
C SER A 33 -4.21 6.10 2.42
N PHE A 34 -3.26 5.26 2.81
CA PHE A 34 -2.27 4.67 1.91
C PHE A 34 -2.94 3.82 0.83
N ILE A 35 -3.80 2.86 1.20
CA ILE A 35 -4.53 2.00 0.25
C ILE A 35 -5.28 2.88 -0.75
N LYS A 36 -6.13 3.80 -0.28
CA LYS A 36 -6.91 4.66 -1.18
C LYS A 36 -6.01 5.44 -2.15
N ARG A 37 -4.97 6.11 -1.65
CA ARG A 37 -4.11 6.96 -2.49
C ARG A 37 -3.22 6.16 -3.43
N PHE A 38 -2.70 5.03 -2.98
CA PHE A 38 -1.80 4.19 -3.76
C PHE A 38 -2.47 3.65 -5.02
N PHE A 39 -3.69 3.13 -4.88
CA PHE A 39 -4.46 2.59 -6.00
C PHE A 39 -5.05 3.71 -6.88
N THR A 40 -5.69 4.73 -6.29
CA THR A 40 -6.30 5.82 -7.08
C THR A 40 -5.28 6.70 -7.82
N SER A 41 -4.02 6.73 -7.38
CA SER A 41 -2.96 7.49 -8.05
C SER A 41 -2.21 6.67 -9.10
N GLN A 42 -2.62 5.43 -9.39
CA GLN A 42 -1.90 4.56 -10.32
C GLN A 42 -1.82 5.15 -11.74
N PHE A 43 -2.87 5.82 -12.22
CA PHE A 43 -2.88 6.47 -13.53
C PHE A 43 -1.73 7.49 -13.72
N LYS A 44 -1.31 8.16 -12.64
CA LYS A 44 -0.21 9.13 -12.68
C LYS A 44 1.14 8.45 -12.93
N ARG A 45 1.28 7.20 -12.52
CA ARG A 45 2.51 6.41 -12.69
C ARG A 45 2.62 5.84 -14.10
N SER A 46 1.50 5.61 -14.79
CA SER A 46 1.44 5.14 -16.18
C SER A 46 2.21 6.04 -17.14
N CYS A 47 2.22 7.36 -16.88
CA CYS A 47 2.90 8.37 -17.71
C CYS A 47 4.18 8.92 -17.07
N MET A 48 4.82 8.19 -16.15
CA MET A 48 6.04 8.65 -15.47
C MET A 48 7.22 8.74 -16.48
N PRO A 49 8.04 9.81 -16.42
CA PRO A 49 9.26 9.91 -17.21
C PRO A 49 10.25 8.81 -16.85
N ASP A 50 11.23 8.57 -17.72
CA ASP A 50 12.29 7.62 -17.44
C ASP A 50 13.11 8.05 -16.22
N GLY A 51 13.50 7.07 -15.42
CA GLY A 51 14.29 7.26 -14.21
C GLY A 51 14.99 5.96 -13.82
N VAL A 52 16.17 6.09 -13.21
CA VAL A 52 16.98 4.95 -12.79
C VAL A 52 16.40 4.32 -11.52
N LYS A 53 16.29 2.99 -11.48
CA LYS A 53 15.92 2.26 -10.26
C LYS A 53 17.08 2.32 -9.27
N VAL A 54 16.83 2.89 -8.07
CA VAL A 54 17.86 3.07 -7.03
C VAL A 54 17.78 2.02 -5.93
N THR A 55 16.56 1.59 -5.57
CA THR A 55 16.30 0.62 -4.49
C THR A 55 15.89 -0.74 -5.05
N SER A 56 15.65 -1.73 -4.17
CA SER A 56 15.20 -3.07 -4.57
C SER A 56 13.82 -3.10 -5.24
N VAL A 57 12.98 -2.09 -5.00
CA VAL A 57 11.59 -1.99 -5.50
C VAL A 57 11.35 -0.67 -6.23
N SER A 58 10.72 -0.73 -7.40
CA SER A 58 10.34 0.41 -8.23
C SER A 58 8.83 0.48 -8.47
N LEU A 59 8.29 1.70 -8.48
CA LEU A 59 6.89 1.98 -8.83
C LEU A 59 6.69 2.30 -10.31
N SER A 60 7.74 2.14 -11.13
CA SER A 60 7.62 2.32 -12.58
C SER A 60 6.73 1.24 -13.18
N PRO A 61 5.74 1.60 -14.03
CA PRO A 61 4.94 0.62 -14.75
C PRO A 61 5.79 -0.21 -15.73
N ARG A 62 7.00 0.25 -16.05
CA ARG A 62 7.98 -0.44 -16.91
C ARG A 62 8.87 -1.42 -16.12
N GLY A 63 8.78 -1.42 -14.78
CA GLY A 63 9.65 -2.18 -13.88
C GLY A 63 8.87 -3.17 -13.01
N ASP A 64 9.09 -3.08 -11.69
CA ASP A 64 8.68 -4.11 -10.73
C ASP A 64 7.17 -4.15 -10.43
N LEU A 65 6.47 -3.02 -10.56
CA LEU A 65 5.04 -2.93 -10.24
C LEU A 65 4.19 -2.72 -11.49
N ARG A 66 3.39 -3.73 -11.82
CA ARG A 66 2.35 -3.65 -12.85
C ARG A 66 0.98 -3.72 -12.20
N LEU A 67 0.27 -2.61 -12.20
CA LEU A 67 -1.05 -2.47 -11.60
C LEU A 67 -1.98 -1.75 -12.60
N PRO A 68 -3.19 -2.27 -12.87
CA PRO A 68 -4.18 -1.57 -13.70
C PRO A 68 -4.56 -0.22 -13.09
N SER A 69 -4.91 0.77 -13.91
CA SER A 69 -5.26 2.11 -13.40
C SER A 69 -6.68 2.18 -12.84
N ASP A 70 -7.52 1.20 -13.17
CA ASP A 70 -8.94 1.07 -12.88
C ASP A 70 -9.27 0.01 -11.82
N ILE A 71 -8.24 -0.58 -11.19
CA ILE A 71 -8.42 -1.59 -10.15
C ILE A 71 -9.21 -1.03 -8.95
N SER A 72 -10.16 -1.82 -8.45
CA SER A 72 -10.90 -1.48 -7.23
C SER A 72 -10.06 -1.77 -5.98
N TYR A 73 -10.02 -0.81 -5.06
CA TYR A 73 -9.37 -0.95 -3.76
C TYR A 73 -10.35 -1.29 -2.63
N GLN A 74 -11.65 -1.39 -2.94
CA GLN A 74 -12.71 -1.52 -1.92
C GLN A 74 -12.54 -2.78 -1.07
N GLY A 75 -12.24 -3.94 -1.68
CA GLY A 75 -12.05 -5.18 -0.92
C GLY A 75 -10.93 -5.12 0.12
N TYR A 76 -9.87 -4.33 -0.14
CA TYR A 76 -8.81 -4.12 0.85
C TYR A 76 -9.25 -3.19 1.98
N LEU A 77 -10.14 -2.23 1.71
CA LEU A 77 -10.71 -1.39 2.76
C LEU A 77 -11.65 -2.22 3.64
N ASP A 78 -12.49 -3.05 3.04
CA ASP A 78 -13.41 -3.94 3.76
C ASP A 78 -12.62 -4.92 4.65
N GLU A 79 -11.51 -5.48 4.14
CA GLU A 79 -10.56 -6.29 4.92
C GLU A 79 -10.08 -5.50 6.14
N ILE A 80 -9.55 -4.29 5.95
CA ILE A 80 -9.04 -3.48 7.06
C ILE A 80 -10.15 -3.08 8.03
N ASP A 81 -11.34 -2.76 7.53
CA ASP A 81 -12.49 -2.40 8.35
C ASP A 81 -12.90 -3.51 9.31
N SER A 82 -12.80 -4.77 8.87
CA SER A 82 -13.07 -5.96 9.69
C SER A 82 -12.05 -6.25 10.80
N LEU A 83 -10.92 -5.53 10.86
CA LEU A 83 -9.86 -5.73 11.85
C LEU A 83 -10.03 -4.82 13.08
N ASP A 84 -9.56 -5.28 14.25
CA ASP A 84 -9.61 -4.56 15.54
C ASP A 84 -8.54 -3.47 15.73
#